data_AF-A0A817SMF0-F1
#
_entry.id   AF-A0A817SMF0-F1
#
_cell.length_a   1.000
_cell.length_b   1.000
_cell.length_c   1.000
_cell.angle_alpha   90.00
_cell.angle_beta   90.00
_cell.angle_gamma   90.00
#
_symmetry.space_group_name_H-M   'P 1'
#
loop_
_entity.id
_entity.type
_entity.pdbx_description
1 polymer ?
#
loop_
_entity_poly.entity_id
_entity_poly.type
_entity_poly.pdbx_seq_one_letter_code
_entity_poly.pdbx_strand_id
1 'polypeptide(L)'
;MSGRTLATTSAPTPASGSAADMVSTCASPSRVFYNQAKNIRQIEVSTISGNMGILAHQAPILSVLKPGAVSGFQSHGNTKTIFW
;
A
#
# COMPACT_ATOMS: atom_id res chain seq x y z
N MET A 1 43.11 31.82 -0.65
CA MET A 1 42.49 31.04 -1.74
C MET A 1 42.20 29.64 -1.21
N SER A 2 41.12 29.48 -0.43
CA SER A 2 40.86 28.25 0.35
C SER A 2 39.69 27.49 -0.28
N GLY A 3 39.98 26.30 -0.82
CA GLY A 3 39.06 25.47 -1.59
C GLY A 3 37.98 24.83 -0.72
N ARG A 4 36.72 25.02 -1.11
CA ARG A 4 35.56 24.33 -0.51
C ARG A 4 35.37 22.99 -1.22
N THR A 5 35.73 21.91 -0.53
CA THR A 5 35.52 20.54 -0.99
C THR A 5 34.03 20.21 -0.94
N LEU A 6 33.44 19.89 -2.09
CA LEU A 6 32.03 19.50 -2.25
C LEU A 6 31.86 18.03 -1.85
N ALA A 7 31.17 17.77 -0.74
CA ALA A 7 30.79 16.42 -0.34
C ALA A 7 29.63 15.93 -1.22
N THR A 8 29.89 14.89 -2.01
CA THR A 8 28.87 14.12 -2.73
C THR A 8 28.20 13.16 -1.75
N THR A 9 27.00 13.48 -1.30
CA THR A 9 26.16 12.54 -0.56
C THR A 9 25.53 11.56 -1.55
N SER A 10 25.94 10.29 -1.49
CA SER A 10 25.32 9.19 -2.21
C SER A 10 23.89 8.96 -1.71
N ALA A 11 22.93 9.03 -2.62
CA ALA A 11 21.53 8.71 -2.33
C ALA A 11 21.40 7.22 -2.00
N PRO A 12 20.65 6.83 -0.95
CA PRO A 12 20.37 5.42 -0.69
C PRO A 12 19.47 4.86 -1.80
N THR A 13 19.96 3.80 -2.44
CA THR A 13 19.17 2.95 -3.35
C THR A 13 17.93 2.47 -2.60
N PRO A 14 16.69 2.73 -3.07
CA PRO A 14 15.52 2.15 -2.42
C PRO A 14 15.65 0.63 -2.51
N ALA A 15 15.71 -0.03 -1.36
CA ALA A 15 15.80 -1.47 -1.27
C ALA A 15 14.65 -2.07 -2.07
N SER A 16 14.98 -2.91 -3.06
CA SER A 16 14.04 -3.75 -3.77
C SER A 16 13.50 -4.79 -2.78
N GLY A 17 12.56 -4.36 -1.95
CA GLY A 17 11.77 -5.24 -1.11
C GLY A 17 10.98 -6.15 -2.04
N SER A 18 11.40 -7.41 -2.11
CA SER A 18 10.64 -8.46 -2.79
C SER A 18 9.18 -8.31 -2.40
N ALA A 19 8.32 -8.33 -3.42
CA ALA A 19 6.89 -8.43 -3.27
C ALA A 19 6.48 -9.57 -2.38
N ALA A 20 6.43 -9.34 -1.07
CA ALA A 20 5.63 -10.19 -0.23
C ALA A 20 4.18 -9.98 -0.71
N ASP A 21 3.63 -11.04 -1.28
CA ASP A 21 2.23 -11.16 -1.62
C ASP A 21 1.43 -11.28 -0.32
N MET A 22 0.33 -10.53 -0.19
CA MET A 22 -0.54 -10.52 0.99
C MET A 22 -1.92 -11.09 0.65
N VAL A 23 -2.46 -11.88 1.59
CA VAL A 23 -3.83 -12.37 1.52
C VAL A 23 -4.77 -11.31 2.07
N SER A 24 -5.68 -10.81 1.24
CA SER A 24 -6.64 -9.79 1.66
C SER A 24 -8.08 -10.12 1.24
N THR A 25 -9.02 -9.69 2.08
CA THR A 25 -10.46 -9.81 1.85
C THR A 25 -11.10 -8.44 1.95
N CYS A 26 -11.93 -8.08 0.98
CA CYS A 26 -12.68 -6.83 0.94
C CYS A 26 -14.11 -7.15 0.53
N ALA A 27 -15.08 -6.79 1.36
CA ALA A 27 -16.47 -7.08 1.14
C ALA A 27 -17.35 -5.92 1.64
N SER A 28 -18.46 -5.70 0.94
CA SER A 28 -19.62 -4.96 1.42
C SER A 28 -20.70 -5.95 1.88
N PRO A 29 -21.73 -5.50 2.62
CA PRO A 29 -22.82 -6.37 3.06
C PRO A 29 -23.54 -7.12 1.92
N SER A 30 -23.53 -6.56 0.72
CA SER A 30 -24.19 -7.11 -0.47
C SER A 30 -23.24 -7.77 -1.48
N ARG A 31 -21.93 -7.51 -1.43
CA ARG A 31 -20.98 -7.98 -2.44
C ARG A 31 -19.58 -8.19 -1.88
N VAL A 32 -18.96 -9.31 -2.23
CA VAL A 32 -17.54 -9.58 -1.96
C VAL A 32 -16.71 -9.15 -3.16
N PHE A 33 -15.71 -8.29 -2.95
CA PHE A 33 -14.80 -7.81 -4.01
C PHE A 33 -13.49 -8.58 -4.06
N TYR A 34 -12.96 -8.93 -2.88
CA TYR A 34 -11.80 -9.79 -2.71
C TYR A 34 -12.12 -10.84 -1.66
N ASN A 35 -11.84 -12.10 -1.98
CA ASN A 35 -11.95 -13.21 -1.05
C ASN A 35 -10.61 -13.95 -1.02
N GLN A 36 -9.85 -13.77 0.07
CA GLN A 36 -8.54 -14.40 0.25
C GLN A 36 -7.61 -14.23 -0.97
N ALA A 37 -7.64 -13.06 -1.60
CA ALA A 37 -6.85 -12.79 -2.80
C ALA A 37 -5.37 -12.75 -2.42
N LYS A 38 -4.55 -13.62 -3.03
CA LYS A 38 -3.13 -13.81 -2.67
C LYS A 38 -2.18 -12.91 -3.44
N ASN A 39 -2.59 -12.37 -4.57
CA ASN A 39 -1.73 -11.64 -5.52
C ASN A 39 -1.72 -10.12 -5.28
N ILE A 40 -2.00 -9.68 -4.05
CA ILE A 40 -2.08 -8.26 -3.68
C ILE A 40 -0.80 -7.85 -2.96
N ARG A 41 -0.14 -6.81 -3.47
CA ARG A 41 1.10 -6.29 -2.87
C ARG A 41 0.86 -5.16 -1.89
N GLN A 42 -0.11 -4.31 -2.21
CA GLN A 42 -0.40 -3.11 -1.44
C GLN A 42 -1.87 -2.77 -1.55
N ILE A 43 -2.46 -2.31 -0.45
CA ILE A 43 -3.82 -1.79 -0.43
C ILE A 43 -3.76 -0.37 0.08
N GLU A 44 -4.32 0.57 -0.66
CA GLU A 44 -4.56 1.92 -0.21
C GLU A 44 -6.00 2.05 0.30
N VAL A 45 -6.15 2.52 1.54
CA VAL A 45 -7.44 2.71 2.18
C VAL A 45 -7.57 4.14 2.72
N SER A 46 -8.72 4.76 2.48
CA SER A 46 -9.07 6.05 3.08
C SER A 46 -9.70 5.82 4.46
N THR A 47 -9.03 6.28 5.52
CA THR A 47 -9.48 6.14 6.91
C THR A 47 -9.94 7.50 7.43
N ILE A 48 -10.77 7.53 8.48
CA ILE A 48 -11.17 8.79 9.15
C ILE A 48 -9.98 9.66 9.61
N SER A 49 -8.83 9.02 9.89
CA SER A 49 -7.60 9.68 10.35
C SER A 49 -6.62 10.04 9.23
N GLY A 50 -6.92 9.70 7.97
CA GLY A 50 -6.03 9.90 6.82
C GLY A 50 -5.96 8.68 5.88
N ASN A 51 -5.13 8.78 4.85
CA ASN A 51 -4.90 7.70 3.88
C ASN A 51 -3.82 6.74 4.40
N MET A 52 -4.08 5.43 4.32
CA MET A 52 -3.13 4.40 4.74
C MET A 52 -2.80 3.45 3.59
N GLY A 53 -1.51 3.16 3.40
CA GLY A 53 -1.01 2.14 2.49
C GLY A 53 -0.60 0.89 3.28
N ILE A 54 -1.39 -0.16 3.18
CA ILE A 54 -1.16 -1.46 3.83
C ILE A 54 -0.27 -2.31 2.93
N LEU A 55 0.89 -2.71 3.46
CA LEU A 55 1.82 -3.65 2.82
C LEU A 55 1.75 -5.03 3.51
N ALA A 56 2.30 -6.06 2.87
CA ALA A 56 2.23 -7.46 3.31
C ALA A 56 2.81 -7.79 4.70
N HIS A 57 3.65 -6.92 5.25
CA HIS A 57 4.17 -7.04 6.62
C HIS A 57 3.97 -5.73 7.35
N GLN A 58 2.83 -5.61 8.00
CA GLN A 58 2.46 -4.49 8.87
C GLN A 58 1.95 -5.06 10.20
N ALA A 59 2.09 -4.30 11.29
CA ALA A 59 1.46 -4.63 12.56
C ALA A 59 -0.08 -4.66 12.42
N PRO A 60 -0.79 -5.56 13.13
CA PRO A 60 -2.26 -5.58 13.11
C PRO A 60 -2.85 -4.25 13.61
N ILE A 61 -3.67 -3.61 12.80
CA ILE A 61 -4.35 -2.33 13.13
C ILE A 61 -5.85 -2.42 12.84
N LEU A 62 -6.65 -1.74 13.65
CA LEU A 62 -8.10 -1.57 13.45
C LEU A 62 -8.39 -0.09 13.29
N SER A 63 -9.07 0.28 12.20
CA SER A 63 -9.45 1.68 11.95
C SER A 63 -10.72 1.76 11.12
N VAL A 64 -11.44 2.88 11.24
CA VAL A 64 -12.71 3.12 10.54
C VAL A 64 -12.45 3.80 9.20
N LEU A 65 -13.00 3.22 8.13
CA LEU A 65 -12.85 3.76 6.78
C LEU A 65 -13.74 4.98 6.57
N LYS A 66 -13.21 5.97 5.85
CA LYS A 66 -13.99 7.11 5.33
C LYS A 66 -14.78 6.63 4.10
N PRO A 67 -15.99 7.15 3.85
CA PRO A 67 -16.68 6.98 2.57
C PRO A 67 -15.78 7.44 1.42
N GLY A 68 -15.67 6.63 0.35
CA GLY A 68 -14.72 6.91 -0.71
C GLY A 68 -14.25 5.64 -1.42
N ALA A 69 -12.93 5.52 -1.61
CA ALA A 69 -12.33 4.48 -2.43
C ALA A 69 -11.21 3.69 -1.72
N VAL A 70 -11.14 2.39 -2.00
CA VAL A 70 -10.02 1.49 -1.66
C VAL A 70 -9.42 1.10 -2.99
N SER A 71 -8.11 1.26 -3.11
CA SER A 71 -7.36 0.80 -4.29
C SER A 71 -6.45 -0.35 -3.88
N GLY A 72 -6.64 -1.51 -4.52
CA GLY A 72 -5.75 -2.66 -4.37
C GLY A 72 -4.79 -2.76 -5.55
N PHE A 73 -3.48 -2.80 -5.25
CA PHE A 73 -2.42 -2.99 -6.23
C PHE A 73 -2.00 -4.46 -6.28
N GLN A 74 -2.20 -5.09 -7.43
CA GLN A 74 -1.82 -6.49 -7.65
C GLN A 74 -0.42 -6.62 -8.26
N SER A 75 0.17 -7.81 -8.10
CA SER A 75 1.54 -8.13 -8.51
C SER A 75 1.86 -7.85 -10.00
N HIS A 76 0.88 -7.91 -10.90
CA HIS A 76 1.06 -7.64 -12.34
C HIS A 76 0.75 -6.20 -12.77
N GLY A 77 0.80 -5.23 -11.85
CA GLY A 77 0.51 -3.82 -12.15
C GLY A 77 -0.97 -3.54 -12.41
N ASN A 78 -1.85 -4.51 -12.14
CA ASN A 78 -3.29 -4.32 -12.19
C ASN A 78 -3.75 -3.61 -10.91
N THR A 79 -4.41 -2.47 -11.07
CA THR A 79 -5.00 -1.71 -9.97
C THR A 79 -6.50 -1.84 -10.05
N LYS A 80 -7.15 -2.27 -8.97
CA LYS A 80 -8.61 -2.22 -8.87
C LYS A 80 -9.01 -1.28 -7.75
N THR A 81 -9.77 -0.26 -8.13
CA THR A 81 -10.36 0.70 -7.21
C THR A 81 -11.82 0.32 -6.99
N ILE A 82 -12.21 0.24 -5.72
CA ILE A 82 -13.57 -0.06 -5.28
C ILE A 82 -14.09 1.20 -4.60
N PHE A 83 -15.29 1.63 -4.97
CA PHE A 83 -16.00 2.74 -4.34
C PHE A 83 -17.16 2.20 -3.50
N TRP A 84 -17.38 2.75 -2.31
CA TRP A 84 -18.52 2.43 -1.44
C TRP A 84 -19.07 3.68 -0.74
#